data_AF-A0A0W0YCA7-F1
#
_entry.id   AF-A0A0W0YCA7-F1
#
_cell.length_a   1.000
_cell.length_b   1.000
_cell.length_c   1.000
_cell.angle_alpha   90.00
_cell.angle_beta   90.00
_cell.angle_gamma   90.00
#
_symmetry.space_group_name_H-M   'P 1'
#
loop_
_entity.id
_entity.type
_entity.pdbx_description
1 polymer ?
#
loop_
_entity_poly.entity_id
_entity_poly.type
_entity_poly.pdbx_seq_one_letter_code
_entity_poly.pdbx_strand_id
1 'polypeptide(L)'
;MPRPFNTQELQQCLDEIAKIPISEVKYYLLLALNSIKKADAHQYHDFLKELTHLSIKLIRFLRPENATLPHKLLIEINQSYQKLREFSKTNTKAVVVGYAIINLGATLLSIFTGVLGGLVGSIAGLIRSIWDLNNPLSYLKDGAITGFAFGAAIGFRAPKKIFKNELTRQLKFCIDRLEECLLDMHEQKVKPFAYYKILVKTRLLKDCFDNNKESYKKFLREIQTFQIATLSAQFVSENLEGYLGHHACIILSLPNQNKPELIEFSLGESNVISRRLTQHEERKVTGAKIIEMMAFHQQLQETQPCTYNYVLTKMKAGENDCFRYIEKILLCTGQKTTKLQRFDGSENWIGKNIIGFFVEKLSPFKQNVFENEPYYEQKLSQNKLSF
;
A
#
# COMPACT_ATOMS: atom_id res chain seq x y z
N MET A 1 -9.99 -30.23 -10.48
CA MET A 1 -8.97 -29.20 -10.76
C MET A 1 -9.68 -27.91 -11.11
N PRO A 2 -9.22 -26.74 -10.64
CA PRO A 2 -9.84 -25.46 -10.97
C PRO A 2 -9.76 -25.21 -12.49
N ARG A 3 -10.85 -24.74 -13.09
CA ARG A 3 -10.84 -24.35 -14.50
C ARG A 3 -10.13 -23.00 -14.66
N PRO A 4 -9.20 -22.85 -15.61
CA PRO A 4 -8.54 -21.57 -15.84
C PRO A 4 -9.51 -20.57 -16.47
N PHE A 5 -9.30 -19.28 -16.20
CA PHE A 5 -10.02 -18.21 -16.89
C PHE A 5 -9.55 -18.09 -18.35
N ASN A 6 -10.41 -17.56 -19.21
CA ASN A 6 -9.98 -17.12 -20.53
C ASN A 6 -9.00 -15.94 -20.38
N THR A 7 -7.81 -16.07 -20.97
CA THR A 7 -6.77 -15.04 -20.93
C THR A 7 -7.25 -13.70 -21.48
N GLN A 8 -8.12 -13.69 -22.48
CA GLN A 8 -8.68 -12.47 -23.07
C GLN A 8 -9.59 -11.74 -22.08
N GLU A 9 -10.39 -12.45 -21.29
CA GLU A 9 -11.29 -11.84 -20.29
C GLU A 9 -10.51 -11.23 -19.13
N LEU A 10 -9.45 -11.93 -18.67
CA LEU A 10 -8.52 -11.38 -17.67
C LEU A 10 -7.81 -10.14 -18.19
N GLN A 11 -7.35 -10.15 -19.45
CA GLN A 11 -6.69 -9.01 -20.08
C GLN A 11 -7.65 -7.83 -20.25
N GLN A 12 -8.89 -8.08 -20.71
CA GLN A 12 -9.91 -7.05 -20.83
C GLN A 12 -10.18 -6.37 -19.47
N CYS A 13 -10.32 -7.14 -18.40
CA CYS A 13 -10.50 -6.60 -17.06
C CYS A 13 -9.30 -5.74 -16.63
N LEU A 14 -8.08 -6.23 -16.86
CA LEU A 14 -6.85 -5.51 -16.57
C LEU A 14 -6.76 -4.18 -17.35
N ASP A 15 -7.10 -4.18 -18.63
CA ASP A 15 -7.09 -3.00 -19.49
C ASP A 15 -8.09 -1.95 -19.01
N GLU A 16 -9.29 -2.35 -18.55
CA GLU A 16 -10.26 -1.42 -17.95
C GLU A 16 -9.74 -0.86 -16.61
N ILE A 17 -9.15 -1.68 -15.74
CA ILE A 17 -8.54 -1.19 -14.50
C ILE A 17 -7.39 -0.20 -14.79
N ALA A 18 -6.60 -0.45 -15.84
CA ALA A 18 -5.49 0.41 -16.23
C ALA A 18 -5.96 1.82 -16.65
N LYS A 19 -7.14 1.93 -17.27
CA LYS A 19 -7.77 3.20 -17.70
C LYS A 19 -8.32 4.03 -16.54
N ILE A 20 -8.55 3.43 -15.37
CA ILE A 20 -9.00 4.16 -14.16
C ILE A 20 -7.99 5.27 -13.84
N PRO A 21 -8.45 6.51 -13.57
CA PRO A 21 -7.60 7.60 -13.10
C PRO A 21 -6.80 7.23 -11.85
N ILE A 22 -5.70 7.94 -11.61
CA ILE A 22 -4.83 7.74 -10.45
C ILE A 22 -5.67 7.87 -9.18
N SER A 23 -5.76 6.78 -8.42
CA SER A 23 -6.62 6.64 -7.24
C SER A 23 -6.27 5.37 -6.47
N GLU A 24 -6.59 5.33 -5.18
CA GLU A 24 -6.33 4.14 -4.34
C GLU A 24 -7.21 2.95 -4.75
N VAL A 25 -8.45 3.18 -5.21
CA VAL A 25 -9.38 2.12 -5.65
C VAL A 25 -8.77 1.26 -6.77
N LYS A 26 -8.01 1.86 -7.68
CA LYS A 26 -7.30 1.15 -8.76
C LYS A 26 -6.38 0.05 -8.21
N TYR A 27 -5.64 0.32 -7.13
CA TYR A 27 -4.74 -0.64 -6.50
C TYR A 27 -5.50 -1.87 -5.97
N TYR A 28 -6.63 -1.66 -5.29
CA TYR A 28 -7.41 -2.77 -4.73
C TYR A 28 -8.16 -3.58 -5.80
N LEU A 29 -8.56 -2.95 -6.91
CA LEU A 29 -9.09 -3.68 -8.07
C LEU A 29 -8.01 -4.58 -8.70
N LEU A 30 -6.78 -4.08 -8.84
CA LEU A 30 -5.64 -4.89 -9.31
C LEU A 30 -5.35 -6.08 -8.38
N LEU A 31 -5.41 -5.88 -7.07
CA LEU A 31 -5.29 -6.97 -6.09
C LEU A 31 -6.43 -7.97 -6.19
N ALA A 32 -7.68 -7.51 -6.35
CA ALA A 32 -8.85 -8.37 -6.50
C ALA A 32 -8.73 -9.25 -7.76
N LEU A 33 -8.36 -8.66 -8.90
CA LEU A 33 -8.08 -9.39 -10.13
C LEU A 33 -6.97 -10.43 -9.90
N ASN A 34 -5.85 -10.03 -9.29
CA ASN A 34 -4.74 -10.95 -8.99
C ASN A 34 -5.15 -12.13 -8.11
N SER A 35 -6.03 -11.90 -7.14
CA SER A 35 -6.54 -12.94 -6.23
C SER A 35 -7.28 -14.03 -7.00
N ILE A 36 -8.11 -13.66 -7.98
CA ILE A 36 -8.95 -14.61 -8.72
C ILE A 36 -8.24 -15.28 -9.90
N LYS A 37 -7.11 -14.76 -10.40
CA LYS A 37 -6.45 -15.28 -11.62
C LYS A 37 -6.18 -16.79 -11.61
N LYS A 38 -5.92 -17.36 -10.43
CA LYS A 38 -5.65 -18.80 -10.24
C LYS A 38 -6.83 -19.56 -9.61
N ALA A 39 -7.95 -18.89 -9.38
CA ALA A 39 -9.16 -19.50 -8.85
C ALA A 39 -9.92 -20.27 -9.95
N ASP A 40 -10.93 -21.04 -9.55
CA ASP A 40 -11.81 -21.71 -10.50
C ASP A 40 -12.67 -20.69 -11.26
N ALA A 41 -12.42 -20.56 -12.57
CA ALA A 41 -13.12 -19.65 -13.44
C ALA A 41 -14.63 -19.86 -13.43
N HIS A 42 -15.11 -21.11 -13.33
CA HIS A 42 -16.54 -21.38 -13.27
C HIS A 42 -17.20 -20.77 -12.03
N GLN A 43 -16.46 -20.68 -10.92
CA GLN A 43 -16.97 -20.11 -9.68
C GLN A 43 -16.89 -18.58 -9.64
N TYR A 44 -15.89 -17.99 -10.28
CA TYR A 44 -15.57 -16.55 -10.16
C TYR A 44 -15.77 -15.77 -11.45
N HIS A 45 -16.43 -16.35 -12.46
CA HIS A 45 -16.74 -15.69 -13.73
C HIS A 45 -17.55 -14.40 -13.56
N ASP A 46 -18.64 -14.49 -12.80
CA ASP A 46 -19.51 -13.32 -12.58
C ASP A 46 -18.81 -12.25 -11.74
N PHE A 47 -17.92 -12.66 -10.84
CA PHE A 47 -17.05 -11.73 -10.12
C PHE A 47 -16.13 -10.98 -11.07
N LEU A 48 -15.46 -11.67 -12.01
CA LEU A 48 -14.59 -11.03 -13.01
C LEU A 48 -15.37 -10.05 -13.90
N LYS A 49 -16.54 -10.46 -14.39
CA LYS A 49 -17.42 -9.59 -15.19
C LYS A 49 -17.81 -8.33 -14.42
N GLU A 50 -18.25 -8.47 -13.19
CA GLU A 50 -18.67 -7.33 -12.38
C GLU A 50 -17.49 -6.44 -11.99
N LEU A 51 -16.28 -7.01 -11.85
CA LEU A 51 -15.05 -6.24 -11.60
C LEU A 51 -14.73 -5.32 -12.79
N THR A 52 -14.91 -5.83 -14.01
CA THR A 52 -14.82 -5.05 -15.25
C THR A 52 -15.89 -3.96 -15.31
N HIS A 53 -17.16 -4.28 -15.00
CA HIS A 53 -18.24 -3.30 -14.99
C HIS A 53 -18.02 -2.18 -13.96
N LEU A 54 -17.60 -2.51 -12.74
CA LEU A 54 -17.25 -1.52 -11.72
C LEU A 54 -16.11 -0.62 -12.21
N SER A 55 -15.08 -1.19 -12.84
CA SER A 55 -13.96 -0.43 -13.40
C SER A 55 -14.43 0.61 -14.43
N ILE A 56 -15.29 0.21 -15.36
CA ILE A 56 -15.89 1.11 -16.37
C ILE A 56 -16.66 2.26 -15.71
N LYS A 57 -17.46 1.96 -14.67
CA LYS A 57 -18.22 2.99 -13.94
C LYS A 57 -17.30 3.95 -13.19
N LEU A 58 -16.24 3.45 -12.57
CA LEU A 58 -15.24 4.26 -11.88
C LEU A 58 -14.47 5.18 -12.84
N ILE A 59 -14.17 4.74 -14.07
CA ILE A 59 -13.57 5.61 -15.10
C ILE A 59 -14.47 6.83 -15.34
N ARG A 60 -15.77 6.61 -15.58
CA ARG A 60 -16.75 7.67 -15.83
C ARG A 60 -16.91 8.60 -14.63
N PHE A 61 -16.85 8.05 -13.43
CA PHE A 61 -17.00 8.82 -12.19
C PHE A 61 -15.77 9.69 -11.89
N LEU A 62 -14.56 9.16 -12.10
CA LEU A 62 -13.31 9.85 -11.80
C LEU A 62 -12.84 10.77 -12.95
N ARG A 63 -13.40 10.63 -14.16
CA ARG A 63 -13.27 11.56 -15.29
C ARG A 63 -14.67 11.97 -15.75
N PRO A 64 -15.34 12.86 -15.02
CA PRO A 64 -16.66 13.28 -15.42
C PRO A 64 -16.56 14.05 -16.75
N GLU A 65 -17.34 13.62 -17.75
CA GLU A 65 -17.46 14.32 -19.04
C GLU A 65 -18.17 15.68 -18.89
N ASN A 66 -18.96 15.85 -17.83
CA ASN A 66 -19.73 17.04 -17.51
C ASN A 66 -19.33 17.62 -16.16
N ALA A 67 -19.54 18.93 -15.94
CA ALA A 67 -19.19 19.61 -14.68
C ALA A 67 -19.93 19.07 -13.44
N THR A 68 -21.04 18.35 -13.63
CA THR A 68 -21.83 17.73 -12.57
C THR A 68 -21.83 16.21 -12.68
N LEU A 69 -21.46 15.54 -11.59
CA LEU A 69 -21.49 14.09 -11.47
C LEU A 69 -22.92 13.59 -11.29
N PRO A 70 -23.42 12.67 -12.14
CA PRO A 70 -24.78 12.18 -11.99
C PRO A 70 -24.90 11.36 -10.70
N HIS A 71 -25.81 11.75 -9.80
CA HIS A 71 -26.10 11.00 -8.58
C HIS A 71 -26.43 9.51 -8.86
N LYS A 72 -27.06 9.24 -10.01
CA LYS A 72 -27.32 7.89 -10.53
C LYS A 72 -26.05 7.03 -10.69
N LEU A 73 -24.92 7.63 -11.11
CA LEU A 73 -23.66 6.90 -11.29
C LEU A 73 -23.08 6.40 -9.97
N LEU A 74 -23.23 7.16 -8.88
CA LEU A 74 -22.84 6.72 -7.53
C LEU A 74 -23.68 5.52 -7.07
N ILE A 75 -24.99 5.56 -7.32
CA ILE A 75 -25.89 4.44 -7.02
C ILE A 75 -25.47 3.20 -7.81
N GLU A 76 -25.17 3.35 -9.11
CA GLU A 76 -24.73 2.25 -9.97
C GLU A 76 -23.37 1.67 -9.54
N ILE A 77 -22.45 2.51 -9.05
CA ILE A 77 -21.16 2.08 -8.48
C ILE A 77 -21.42 1.26 -7.22
N ASN A 78 -22.23 1.76 -6.29
CA ASN A 78 -22.56 1.04 -5.06
C ASN A 78 -23.24 -0.30 -5.36
N GLN A 79 -24.18 -0.35 -6.30
CA GLN A 79 -24.80 -1.60 -6.75
C GLN A 79 -23.78 -2.60 -7.29
N SER A 80 -22.80 -2.15 -8.08
CA SER A 80 -21.75 -3.02 -8.61
C SER A 80 -20.85 -3.55 -7.50
N TYR A 81 -20.52 -2.69 -6.54
CA TYR A 81 -19.79 -3.08 -5.33
C TYR A 81 -20.56 -4.14 -4.52
N GLN A 82 -21.87 -3.97 -4.30
CA GLN A 82 -22.69 -4.97 -3.61
C GLN A 82 -22.73 -6.32 -4.36
N LYS A 83 -22.78 -6.30 -5.70
CA LYS A 83 -22.67 -7.53 -6.50
C LYS A 83 -21.31 -8.20 -6.38
N LEU A 84 -20.20 -7.46 -6.41
CA LEU A 84 -18.87 -8.01 -6.13
C LEU A 84 -18.79 -8.64 -4.74
N ARG A 85 -19.39 -7.97 -3.75
CA ARG A 85 -19.51 -8.45 -2.38
C ARG A 85 -20.26 -9.78 -2.31
N GLU A 86 -21.34 -9.92 -3.07
CA GLU A 86 -22.11 -11.15 -3.20
C GLU A 86 -21.31 -12.26 -3.92
N PHE A 87 -20.78 -11.98 -5.12
CA PHE A 87 -20.06 -12.96 -5.96
C PHE A 87 -18.77 -13.45 -5.32
N SER A 88 -18.11 -12.62 -4.51
CA SER A 88 -16.94 -13.05 -3.72
C SER A 88 -17.27 -14.10 -2.66
N LYS A 89 -18.55 -14.25 -2.30
CA LYS A 89 -19.09 -15.07 -1.20
C LYS A 89 -18.51 -14.72 0.18
N THR A 90 -17.80 -13.59 0.28
CA THR A 90 -17.13 -13.12 1.50
C THR A 90 -18.09 -12.60 2.56
N ASN A 91 -19.36 -12.39 2.20
CA ASN A 91 -20.38 -11.81 3.07
C ASN A 91 -21.63 -12.70 3.24
N THR A 92 -21.53 -14.00 2.93
CA THR A 92 -22.57 -14.95 3.33
C THR A 92 -22.70 -14.98 4.85
N LYS A 93 -23.90 -15.23 5.40
CA LYS A 93 -24.13 -15.25 6.87
C LYS A 93 -23.12 -16.14 7.60
N ALA A 94 -22.83 -17.33 7.07
CA ALA A 94 -21.84 -18.25 7.63
C ALA A 94 -20.43 -17.65 7.66
N VAL A 95 -20.01 -16.95 6.60
CA VAL A 95 -18.71 -16.29 6.54
C VAL A 95 -18.68 -15.10 7.51
N VAL A 96 -19.70 -14.25 7.54
CA VAL A 96 -19.78 -13.08 8.45
C VAL A 96 -19.71 -13.53 9.91
N VAL A 97 -20.57 -14.47 10.32
CA VAL A 97 -20.57 -15.03 11.68
C VAL A 97 -19.23 -15.69 12.00
N GLY A 98 -18.69 -16.49 11.08
CA GLY A 98 -17.39 -17.11 11.26
C GLY A 98 -16.25 -16.11 11.41
N TYR A 99 -16.27 -14.99 10.66
CA TYR A 99 -15.30 -13.91 10.84
C TYR A 99 -15.50 -13.17 12.15
N ALA A 100 -16.75 -12.96 12.60
CA ALA A 100 -17.02 -12.32 13.89
C ALA A 100 -16.48 -13.15 15.06
N ILE A 101 -16.74 -14.46 15.08
CA ILE A 101 -16.22 -15.39 16.10
C ILE A 101 -14.69 -15.43 16.07
N ILE A 102 -14.10 -15.56 14.87
CA ILE A 102 -12.64 -15.56 14.73
C ILE A 102 -12.05 -14.21 15.14
N ASN A 103 -12.70 -13.08 14.84
CA ASN A 103 -12.23 -11.77 15.28
C ASN A 103 -12.24 -11.67 16.80
N LEU A 104 -13.31 -12.11 17.47
CA LEU A 104 -13.40 -12.11 18.93
C LEU A 104 -12.29 -12.96 19.55
N GLY A 105 -12.14 -14.20 19.09
CA GLY A 105 -11.07 -15.09 19.56
C GLY A 105 -9.67 -14.56 19.25
N ALA A 106 -9.49 -13.96 18.07
CA ALA A 106 -8.22 -13.35 17.66
C ALA A 106 -7.88 -12.10 18.47
N THR A 107 -8.87 -11.31 18.88
CA THR A 107 -8.66 -10.17 19.78
C THR A 107 -8.18 -10.65 21.15
N LEU A 108 -8.83 -11.68 21.73
CA LEU A 108 -8.41 -12.25 23.01
C LEU A 108 -7.00 -12.85 22.91
N LEU A 109 -6.74 -13.61 21.83
CA LEU A 109 -5.42 -14.17 21.57
C LEU A 109 -4.36 -13.08 21.36
N SER A 110 -4.70 -11.98 20.67
CA SER A 110 -3.83 -10.82 20.48
C SER A 110 -3.41 -10.20 21.80
N ILE A 111 -4.31 -10.09 22.78
CA ILE A 111 -3.97 -9.57 24.10
C ILE A 111 -3.00 -10.52 24.79
N PHE A 112 -3.32 -11.82 24.83
CA PHE A 112 -2.49 -12.82 25.49
C PHE A 112 -1.09 -12.95 24.87
N THR A 113 -1.02 -13.11 23.56
CA THR A 113 0.24 -13.18 22.81
C THR A 113 1.01 -11.86 22.82
N GLY A 114 0.32 -10.72 22.89
CA GLY A 114 0.94 -9.41 23.13
C GLY A 114 1.65 -9.37 24.47
N VAL A 115 1.00 -9.77 25.56
CA VAL A 115 1.64 -9.81 26.90
C VAL A 115 2.85 -10.75 26.90
N LEU A 116 2.71 -11.97 26.38
CA LEU A 116 3.83 -12.92 26.27
C LEU A 116 4.96 -12.37 25.39
N GLY A 117 4.63 -11.77 24.26
CA GLY A 117 5.60 -11.15 23.36
C GLY A 117 6.34 -10.00 24.04
N GLY A 118 5.65 -9.18 24.81
CA GLY A 118 6.26 -8.10 25.60
C GLY A 118 7.22 -8.62 26.68
N LEU A 119 6.88 -9.71 27.36
CA LEU A 119 7.79 -10.37 28.33
C LEU A 119 9.05 -10.92 27.64
N VAL A 120 8.89 -11.68 26.56
CA VAL A 120 10.00 -12.23 25.79
C VAL A 120 10.88 -11.11 25.23
N GLY A 121 10.26 -10.07 24.67
CA GLY A 121 10.95 -8.90 24.15
C GLY A 121 11.71 -8.14 25.24
N SER A 122 11.15 -7.99 26.43
CA SER A 122 11.82 -7.37 27.59
C SER A 122 13.08 -8.15 27.99
N ILE A 123 12.97 -9.48 28.08
CA ILE A 123 14.11 -10.36 28.42
C ILE A 123 15.19 -10.25 27.33
N ALA A 124 14.80 -10.31 26.06
CA ALA A 124 15.74 -10.18 24.94
C ALA A 124 16.44 -8.80 24.94
N GLY A 125 15.70 -7.73 25.23
CA GLY A 125 16.24 -6.38 25.38
C GLY A 125 17.26 -6.29 26.52
N LEU A 126 16.96 -6.86 27.69
CA LEU A 126 17.88 -6.89 28.83
C LEU A 126 19.18 -7.65 28.52
N ILE A 127 19.08 -8.85 27.94
CA ILE A 127 20.27 -9.64 27.55
C ILE A 127 21.15 -8.83 26.60
N ARG A 128 20.54 -8.14 25.64
CA ARG A 128 21.26 -7.29 24.71
C ARG A 128 21.93 -6.09 25.39
N SER A 129 21.25 -5.42 26.31
CA SER A 129 21.88 -4.30 27.04
C SER A 129 23.12 -4.75 27.82
N ILE A 130 23.11 -5.96 28.38
CA ILE A 130 24.27 -6.53 29.06
C ILE A 130 25.44 -6.74 28.08
N TRP A 131 25.15 -7.22 26.86
CA TRP A 131 26.17 -7.41 25.82
C TRP A 131 26.71 -6.12 25.22
N ASP A 132 25.85 -5.13 25.00
CA ASP A 132 26.22 -3.86 24.37
C ASP A 132 26.71 -2.81 25.39
N LEU A 133 26.79 -3.16 26.69
CA LEU A 133 27.15 -2.27 27.81
C LEU A 133 26.36 -0.94 27.82
N ASN A 134 25.10 -1.00 27.38
CA ASN A 134 24.23 0.15 27.19
C ASN A 134 23.15 0.23 28.28
N ASN A 135 22.36 1.32 28.28
CA ASN A 135 21.30 1.55 29.26
C ASN A 135 20.22 0.43 29.24
N PRO A 136 20.11 -0.39 30.31
CA PRO A 136 19.21 -1.54 30.36
C PRO A 136 17.74 -1.17 30.29
N LEU A 137 17.35 -0.01 30.81
CA LEU A 137 15.96 0.42 30.83
C LEU A 137 15.46 0.78 29.42
N SER A 138 16.31 1.38 28.59
CA SER A 138 15.95 1.70 27.21
C SER A 138 15.72 0.44 26.39
N TYR A 139 16.65 -0.52 26.46
CA TYR A 139 16.55 -1.77 25.71
C TYR A 139 15.41 -2.66 26.21
N LEU A 140 15.16 -2.69 27.52
CA LEU A 140 13.98 -3.35 28.09
C LEU A 140 12.70 -2.75 27.53
N LYS A 141 12.56 -1.42 27.55
CA LYS A 141 11.37 -0.72 27.04
C LYS A 141 11.16 -0.99 25.54
N ASP A 142 12.22 -0.86 24.74
CA ASP A 142 12.17 -1.10 23.29
C ASP A 142 11.75 -2.54 23.01
N GLY A 143 12.38 -3.50 23.69
CA GLY A 143 12.02 -4.91 23.63
C GLY A 143 10.58 -5.18 24.05
N ALA A 144 10.10 -4.57 25.13
CA ALA A 144 8.73 -4.72 25.62
C ALA A 144 7.70 -4.22 24.59
N ILE A 145 7.89 -3.01 24.07
CA ILE A 145 6.96 -2.38 23.11
C ILE A 145 6.93 -3.17 21.81
N THR A 146 8.10 -3.48 21.24
CA THR A 146 8.21 -4.22 19.99
C THR A 146 7.70 -5.65 20.14
N GLY A 147 8.06 -6.33 21.23
CA GLY A 147 7.60 -7.66 21.55
C GLY A 147 6.08 -7.72 21.72
N PHE A 148 5.50 -6.74 22.42
CA PHE A 148 4.05 -6.64 22.58
C PHE A 148 3.34 -6.42 21.24
N ALA A 149 3.78 -5.44 20.46
CA ALA A 149 3.16 -5.12 19.17
C ALA A 149 3.25 -6.30 18.20
N PHE A 150 4.39 -6.97 18.14
CA PHE A 150 4.61 -8.12 17.27
C PHE A 150 3.83 -9.35 17.73
N GLY A 151 3.85 -9.67 19.03
CA GLY A 151 3.06 -10.74 19.63
C GLY A 151 1.56 -10.54 19.38
N ALA A 152 1.05 -9.35 19.64
CA ALA A 152 -0.34 -8.99 19.37
C ALA A 152 -0.70 -9.14 17.89
N ALA A 153 0.17 -8.68 16.98
CA ALA A 153 -0.04 -8.85 15.55
C ALA A 153 -0.12 -10.33 15.13
N ILE A 154 0.72 -11.20 15.72
CA ILE A 154 0.65 -12.66 15.50
C ILE A 154 -0.69 -13.21 16.00
N GLY A 155 -1.04 -12.96 17.27
CA GLY A 155 -2.27 -13.48 17.86
C GLY A 155 -3.54 -13.03 17.13
N PHE A 156 -3.55 -11.80 16.62
CA PHE A 156 -4.68 -11.30 15.85
C PHE A 156 -4.81 -11.94 14.45
N ARG A 157 -3.68 -12.31 13.82
CA ARG A 157 -3.66 -12.76 12.42
C ARG A 157 -3.63 -14.28 12.26
N ALA A 158 -2.97 -14.99 13.16
CA ALA A 158 -2.81 -16.44 13.08
C ALA A 158 -4.15 -17.18 13.00
N PRO A 159 -5.19 -16.87 13.81
CA PRO A 159 -6.49 -17.53 13.70
C PRO A 159 -7.12 -17.39 12.32
N LYS A 160 -7.06 -16.19 11.73
CA LYS A 160 -7.58 -15.96 10.37
C LYS A 160 -6.81 -16.80 9.35
N LYS A 161 -5.49 -16.86 9.45
CA LYS A 161 -4.64 -17.64 8.54
C LYS A 161 -4.92 -19.15 8.64
N ILE A 162 -5.18 -19.66 9.84
CA ILE A 162 -5.42 -21.09 10.10
C ILE A 162 -6.84 -21.50 9.67
N PHE A 163 -7.86 -20.72 10.03
CA PHE A 163 -9.25 -21.13 9.88
C PHE A 163 -9.93 -20.65 8.59
N LYS A 164 -9.30 -19.77 7.80
CA LYS A 164 -9.89 -19.23 6.56
C LYS A 164 -9.02 -19.54 5.34
N ASN A 165 -9.69 -19.89 4.25
CA ASN A 165 -9.07 -20.07 2.94
C ASN A 165 -8.38 -18.77 2.47
N GLU A 166 -7.22 -18.91 1.81
CA GLU A 166 -6.41 -17.80 1.33
C GLU A 166 -7.17 -16.88 0.36
N LEU A 167 -7.87 -17.44 -0.63
CA LEU A 167 -8.65 -16.67 -1.60
C LEU A 167 -9.76 -15.88 -0.92
N THR A 168 -10.49 -16.49 0.02
CA THR A 168 -11.53 -15.79 0.78
C THR A 168 -10.95 -14.63 1.61
N ARG A 169 -9.77 -14.80 2.21
CA ARG A 169 -9.07 -13.73 2.95
C ARG A 169 -8.65 -12.59 2.02
N GLN A 170 -8.07 -12.92 0.87
CA GLN A 170 -7.62 -11.95 -0.12
C GLN A 170 -8.79 -11.14 -0.68
N LEU A 171 -9.85 -11.83 -1.12
CA LEU A 171 -11.05 -11.17 -1.63
C LEU A 171 -11.72 -10.33 -0.55
N LYS A 172 -11.85 -10.83 0.69
CA LYS A 172 -12.43 -10.03 1.77
C LYS A 172 -11.61 -8.76 2.02
N PHE A 173 -10.28 -8.87 2.06
CA PHE A 173 -9.42 -7.69 2.19
C PHE A 173 -9.68 -6.69 1.05
N CYS A 174 -9.69 -7.14 -0.20
CA CYS A 174 -9.92 -6.24 -1.34
C CYS A 174 -11.30 -5.59 -1.28
N ILE A 175 -12.36 -6.35 -1.00
CA ILE A 175 -13.74 -5.85 -0.92
C ILE A 175 -13.89 -4.84 0.23
N ASP A 176 -13.39 -5.16 1.42
CA ASP A 176 -13.44 -4.25 2.58
C ASP A 176 -12.68 -2.94 2.28
N ARG A 177 -11.57 -2.98 1.52
CA ARG A 177 -10.82 -1.77 1.13
C ARG A 177 -11.46 -0.99 -0.01
N LEU A 178 -12.10 -1.67 -0.96
CA LEU A 178 -12.92 -1.01 -1.97
C LEU A 178 -14.07 -0.25 -1.30
N GLU A 179 -14.71 -0.83 -0.29
CA GLU A 179 -15.74 -0.15 0.50
C GLU A 179 -15.22 1.14 1.15
N GLU A 180 -14.09 1.07 1.86
CA GLU A 180 -13.45 2.24 2.46
C GLU A 180 -13.17 3.33 1.41
N CYS A 181 -12.60 2.97 0.25
CA CYS A 181 -12.36 3.94 -0.83
C CYS A 181 -13.65 4.55 -1.39
N LEU A 182 -14.71 3.74 -1.56
CA LEU A 182 -16.01 4.22 -2.06
C LEU A 182 -16.67 5.17 -1.06
N LEU A 183 -16.58 4.87 0.24
CA LEU A 183 -17.07 5.73 1.31
C LEU A 183 -16.29 7.06 1.37
N ASP A 184 -14.95 7.00 1.34
CA ASP A 184 -14.11 8.22 1.34
C ASP A 184 -14.42 9.14 0.13
N MET A 185 -14.75 8.55 -1.03
CA MET A 185 -15.21 9.30 -2.21
C MET A 185 -16.63 9.86 -2.05
N HIS A 186 -17.56 9.07 -1.48
CA HIS A 186 -18.94 9.50 -1.24
C HIS A 186 -19.03 10.65 -0.24
N GLU A 187 -18.26 10.58 0.84
CA GLU A 187 -18.15 11.60 1.89
C GLU A 187 -17.33 12.82 1.46
N GLN A 188 -16.77 12.82 0.23
CA GLN A 188 -15.90 13.88 -0.31
C GLN A 188 -14.71 14.22 0.60
N LYS A 189 -14.29 13.25 1.42
CA LYS A 189 -13.12 13.35 2.27
C LYS A 189 -11.88 13.52 1.40
N VAL A 190 -11.80 12.75 0.31
CA VAL A 190 -10.73 12.85 -0.68
C VAL A 190 -11.16 13.77 -1.82
N LYS A 191 -10.37 14.83 -2.08
CA LYS A 191 -10.61 15.72 -3.23
C LYS A 191 -10.26 15.06 -4.57
N PRO A 192 -10.77 15.58 -5.71
CA PRO A 192 -10.39 15.08 -7.03
C PRO A 192 -8.88 15.16 -7.28
N PHE A 193 -8.30 14.19 -8.00
CA PHE A 193 -6.84 14.13 -8.21
C PHE A 193 -6.23 15.42 -8.79
N ALA A 194 -6.98 16.13 -9.65
CA ALA A 194 -6.57 17.41 -10.22
C ALA A 194 -6.28 18.49 -9.16
N TYR A 195 -6.98 18.46 -8.03
CA TYR A 195 -6.76 19.37 -6.91
C TYR A 195 -5.32 19.22 -6.36
N TYR A 196 -4.89 17.98 -6.06
CA TYR A 196 -3.53 17.74 -5.57
C TYR A 196 -2.45 18.05 -6.60
N LYS A 197 -2.72 17.83 -7.90
CA LYS A 197 -1.79 18.26 -8.96
C LYS A 197 -1.56 19.78 -8.93
N ILE A 198 -2.61 20.56 -8.66
CA ILE A 198 -2.51 22.02 -8.53
C ILE A 198 -1.72 22.39 -7.26
N LEU A 199 -1.97 21.74 -6.12
CA LEU A 199 -1.22 21.98 -4.89
C LEU A 199 0.29 21.72 -5.08
N VAL A 200 0.66 20.56 -5.63
CA VAL A 200 2.05 20.22 -5.93
C VAL A 200 2.65 21.21 -6.92
N LYS A 201 1.96 21.55 -8.01
CA LYS A 201 2.42 22.54 -8.99
C LYS A 201 2.72 23.89 -8.33
N THR A 202 1.79 24.41 -7.53
CA THR A 202 1.93 25.71 -6.87
C THR A 202 3.11 25.72 -5.91
N ARG A 203 3.25 24.67 -5.09
CA ARG A 203 4.39 24.51 -4.19
C ARG A 203 5.72 24.44 -4.95
N LEU A 204 5.84 23.56 -5.93
CA LEU A 204 7.09 23.38 -6.67
C LEU A 204 7.49 24.64 -7.46
N LEU A 205 6.53 25.32 -8.10
CA LEU A 205 6.81 26.58 -8.78
C LEU A 205 7.47 27.57 -7.84
N LYS A 206 6.95 27.70 -6.61
CA LYS A 206 7.49 28.60 -5.61
C LYS A 206 8.83 28.12 -5.05
N ASP A 207 8.89 26.87 -4.60
CA ASP A 207 9.96 26.37 -3.74
C ASP A 207 11.14 25.74 -4.51
N CYS A 208 10.94 25.33 -5.76
CA CYS A 208 11.95 24.64 -6.58
C CYS A 208 12.30 25.38 -7.87
N PHE A 209 11.48 26.34 -8.31
CA PHE A 209 11.65 27.01 -9.60
C PHE A 209 11.56 28.54 -9.52
N ASP A 210 11.54 29.15 -8.34
CA ASP A 210 11.53 30.61 -8.14
C ASP A 210 10.41 31.33 -8.93
N ASN A 211 9.24 30.70 -9.03
CA ASN A 211 8.10 31.08 -9.86
C ASN A 211 8.36 31.15 -11.37
N ASN A 212 9.48 30.60 -11.85
CA ASN A 212 9.81 30.51 -13.27
C ASN A 212 8.99 29.42 -13.97
N LYS A 213 7.90 29.84 -14.62
CA LYS A 213 6.98 28.96 -15.34
C LYS A 213 7.63 28.22 -16.51
N GLU A 214 8.64 28.81 -17.17
CA GLU A 214 9.29 28.19 -18.32
C GLU A 214 10.26 27.07 -17.88
N SER A 215 11.03 27.30 -16.81
CA SER A 215 11.86 26.26 -16.19
C SER A 215 11.01 25.09 -15.70
N TYR A 216 9.87 25.37 -15.07
CA TYR A 216 8.92 24.32 -14.67
C TYR A 216 8.38 23.54 -15.88
N LYS A 217 7.95 24.23 -16.94
CA LYS A 217 7.48 23.56 -18.18
C LYS A 217 8.56 22.71 -18.82
N LYS A 218 9.82 23.15 -18.78
CA LYS A 218 10.98 22.38 -19.24
C LYS A 218 11.16 21.12 -18.40
N PHE A 219 11.20 21.25 -17.07
CA PHE A 219 11.25 20.13 -16.13
C PHE A 219 10.17 19.08 -16.40
N LEU A 220 8.92 19.50 -16.64
CA LEU A 220 7.80 18.58 -16.91
C LEU A 220 8.03 17.65 -18.11
N ARG A 221 8.78 18.12 -19.12
CA ARG A 221 9.06 17.38 -20.36
C ARG A 221 10.34 16.57 -20.29
N GLU A 222 11.26 16.97 -19.41
CA GLU A 222 12.54 16.31 -19.24
C GLU A 222 12.40 14.98 -18.49
N ILE A 223 13.29 14.06 -18.84
CA ILE A 223 13.45 12.80 -18.12
C ILE A 223 14.20 13.08 -16.83
N GLN A 224 13.55 12.77 -15.73
CA GLN A 224 14.05 12.86 -14.36
C GLN A 224 14.39 11.47 -13.86
N THR A 225 15.45 11.40 -13.07
CA THR A 225 15.87 10.18 -12.38
C THR A 225 15.32 10.21 -10.96
N PHE A 226 14.75 9.11 -10.49
CA PHE A 226 14.37 8.91 -9.09
C PHE A 226 14.84 7.56 -8.58
N GLN A 227 14.96 7.44 -7.26
CA GLN A 227 15.37 6.22 -6.60
C GLN A 227 14.22 5.68 -5.75
N ILE A 228 13.98 4.37 -5.80
CA ILE A 228 13.22 3.67 -4.76
C ILE A 228 14.28 3.05 -3.86
N ALA A 229 14.22 3.32 -2.57
CA ALA A 229 15.24 2.91 -1.63
C ALA A 229 14.63 2.37 -0.34
N THR A 230 15.48 1.65 0.39
CA THR A 230 15.15 1.13 1.70
C THR A 230 16.22 1.50 2.71
N LEU A 231 15.78 1.63 3.97
CA LEU A 231 16.64 1.74 5.13
C LEU A 231 16.22 0.68 6.14
N SER A 232 17.15 0.17 6.94
CA SER A 232 16.77 -0.73 8.04
C SER A 232 15.77 -0.03 8.97
N ALA A 233 14.67 -0.72 9.30
CA ALA A 233 13.60 -0.12 10.07
C ALA A 233 14.02 0.07 11.55
N GLN A 234 13.84 1.29 12.07
CA GLN A 234 14.06 1.62 13.49
C GLN A 234 12.72 1.68 14.24
N PHE A 235 11.62 2.01 13.55
CA PHE A 235 10.27 2.09 14.11
C PHE A 235 10.17 3.03 15.33
N VAL A 236 10.26 2.50 16.56
CA VAL A 236 10.19 3.29 17.81
C VAL A 236 11.55 3.62 18.43
N SER A 237 12.65 3.00 17.94
CA SER A 237 13.99 3.18 18.51
C SER A 237 15.10 2.77 17.51
N GLU A 238 16.20 3.53 17.49
CA GLU A 238 17.39 3.21 16.68
C GLU A 238 17.98 1.83 17.04
N ASN A 239 17.79 1.36 18.28
CA ASN A 239 18.27 0.05 18.75
C ASN A 239 17.61 -1.15 18.02
N LEU A 240 16.50 -0.91 17.32
CA LEU A 240 15.74 -1.94 16.60
C LEU A 240 16.21 -2.13 15.15
N GLU A 241 17.21 -1.36 14.73
CA GLU A 241 17.80 -1.47 13.41
C GLU A 241 18.33 -2.90 13.16
N GLY A 242 17.95 -3.47 12.01
CA GLY A 242 18.31 -4.84 11.64
C GLY A 242 17.42 -5.94 12.24
N TYR A 243 16.34 -5.61 12.95
CA TYR A 243 15.35 -6.59 13.43
C TYR A 243 14.04 -6.55 12.65
N LEU A 244 13.51 -5.36 12.38
CA LEU A 244 12.13 -5.18 11.94
C LEU A 244 11.94 -5.17 10.41
N GLY A 245 12.96 -5.61 9.68
CA GLY A 245 13.02 -5.52 8.23
C GLY A 245 13.41 -4.11 7.78
N HIS A 246 12.84 -3.69 6.67
CA HIS A 246 13.18 -2.43 6.02
C HIS A 246 11.99 -1.46 5.91
N HIS A 247 12.28 -0.17 5.93
CA HIS A 247 11.36 0.90 5.55
C HIS A 247 11.63 1.33 4.11
N ALA A 248 10.59 1.47 3.30
CA ALA A 248 10.70 1.83 1.88
C ALA A 248 10.25 3.27 1.63
N CYS A 249 10.99 3.98 0.78
CA CYS A 249 10.69 5.33 0.33
C CYS A 249 11.04 5.52 -1.16
N ILE A 250 10.45 6.52 -1.80
CA ILE A 250 10.91 7.06 -3.08
C ILE A 250 11.65 8.38 -2.79
N ILE A 251 12.87 8.49 -3.30
CA ILE A 251 13.75 9.65 -3.16
C ILE A 251 13.75 10.44 -4.46
N LEU A 252 13.37 11.72 -4.37
CA LEU A 252 13.28 12.64 -5.48
C LEU A 252 14.33 13.76 -5.34
N SER A 253 15.16 13.93 -6.36
CA SER A 253 16.03 15.09 -6.47
C SER A 253 15.31 16.19 -7.25
N LEU A 254 14.94 17.28 -6.58
CA LEU A 254 14.24 18.41 -7.18
C LEU A 254 15.20 19.62 -7.32
N PRO A 255 15.00 20.49 -8.33
CA PRO A 255 15.82 21.68 -8.49
C PRO A 255 15.75 22.61 -7.27
N ASN A 256 16.84 23.33 -7.00
CA ASN A 256 16.96 24.30 -5.91
C ASN A 256 16.65 23.75 -4.50
N GLN A 257 16.79 22.44 -4.29
CA GLN A 257 16.59 21.78 -3.00
C GLN A 257 17.91 21.19 -2.48
N ASN A 258 18.23 21.48 -1.21
CA ASN A 258 19.42 20.94 -0.54
C ASN A 258 19.17 19.54 0.07
N LYS A 259 17.91 19.19 0.29
CA LYS A 259 17.48 17.88 0.77
C LYS A 259 16.61 17.23 -0.30
N PRO A 260 16.72 15.91 -0.50
CA PRO A 260 15.81 15.21 -1.40
C PRO A 260 14.40 15.24 -0.83
N GLU A 261 13.42 15.32 -1.72
CA GLU A 261 12.01 15.16 -1.35
C GLU A 261 11.68 13.66 -1.26
N LEU A 262 10.98 13.26 -0.20
CA LEU A 262 10.61 11.87 0.03
C LEU A 262 9.11 11.64 -0.18
N ILE A 263 8.78 10.59 -0.93
CA ILE A 263 7.45 9.98 -0.89
C ILE A 263 7.57 8.73 -0.02
N GLU A 264 6.95 8.77 1.15
CA GLU A 264 7.02 7.67 2.12
C GLU A 264 5.81 7.61 3.06
N PHE A 265 5.67 6.48 3.74
CA PHE A 265 4.72 6.29 4.82
C PHE A 265 5.48 6.14 6.14
N SER A 266 5.71 7.27 6.81
CA SER A 266 6.49 7.34 8.04
C SER A 266 5.93 8.38 9.01
N LEU A 267 6.14 8.17 10.32
CA LEU A 267 5.79 9.11 11.40
C LEU A 267 6.72 10.34 11.44
N GLY A 268 7.85 10.27 10.73
CA GLY A 268 8.82 11.35 10.56
C GLY A 268 9.64 11.13 9.30
N GLU A 269 10.28 12.18 8.81
CA GLU A 269 11.06 12.11 7.57
C GLU A 269 12.27 11.17 7.72
N SER A 270 12.44 10.24 6.78
CA SER A 270 13.58 9.33 6.79
C SER A 270 14.88 10.08 6.51
N ASN A 271 15.92 9.80 7.32
CA ASN A 271 17.22 10.43 7.14
C ASN A 271 18.06 9.72 6.05
N VAL A 272 17.65 9.89 4.79
CA VAL A 272 18.32 9.26 3.63
C VAL A 272 19.70 9.84 3.29
N ILE A 273 20.06 10.99 3.89
CA ILE A 273 21.35 11.65 3.64
C ILE A 273 22.46 11.02 4.48
N SER A 274 22.20 10.76 5.76
CA SER A 274 23.24 10.24 6.68
C SER A 274 23.13 8.74 6.94
N ARG A 275 21.93 8.16 6.83
CA ARG A 275 21.75 6.72 7.03
C ARG A 275 22.03 5.96 5.73
N ARG A 276 22.68 4.81 5.87
CA ARG A 276 22.99 3.93 4.74
C ARG A 276 21.71 3.34 4.15
N LEU A 277 21.56 3.47 2.84
CA LEU A 277 20.55 2.75 2.09
C LEU A 277 20.92 1.26 2.03
N THR A 278 19.98 0.38 2.36
CA THR A 278 20.20 -1.08 2.41
C THR A 278 19.95 -1.72 1.05
N GLN A 279 18.88 -1.34 0.37
CA GLN A 279 18.56 -1.74 -1.00
C GLN A 279 18.08 -0.51 -1.79
N HIS A 280 18.36 -0.48 -3.08
CA HIS A 280 17.87 0.59 -3.95
C HIS A 280 17.74 0.18 -5.41
N GLU A 281 16.84 0.84 -6.12
CA GLU A 281 16.71 0.78 -7.57
C GLU A 281 16.50 2.19 -8.14
N GLU A 282 17.12 2.47 -9.28
CA GLU A 282 17.01 3.75 -9.98
C GLU A 282 16.08 3.62 -11.19
N ARG A 283 15.24 4.64 -11.42
CA ARG A 283 14.29 4.69 -12.53
C ARG A 283 14.25 6.08 -13.15
N LYS A 284 13.78 6.12 -14.41
CA LYS A 284 13.68 7.34 -15.21
C LYS A 284 12.25 7.55 -15.70
N VAL A 285 11.70 8.73 -15.46
CA VAL A 285 10.34 9.14 -15.89
C VAL A 285 10.32 10.62 -16.24
N THR A 286 9.27 11.11 -16.91
CA THR A 286 9.14 12.55 -17.15
C THR A 286 8.89 13.32 -15.85
N GLY A 287 9.28 14.60 -15.79
CA GLY A 287 8.95 15.45 -14.64
C GLY A 287 7.44 15.50 -14.38
N ALA A 288 6.60 15.44 -15.43
CA ALA A 288 5.15 15.33 -15.28
C ALA A 288 4.72 14.09 -14.48
N LYS A 289 5.43 12.96 -14.62
CA LYS A 289 5.15 11.74 -13.85
C LYS A 289 5.57 11.89 -12.39
N ILE A 290 6.67 12.59 -12.11
CA ILE A 290 7.06 12.96 -10.74
C ILE A 290 5.94 13.76 -10.06
N ILE A 291 5.35 14.74 -10.75
CA ILE A 291 4.19 15.49 -10.23
C ILE A 291 3.02 14.57 -9.91
N GLU A 292 2.73 13.59 -10.76
CA GLU A 292 1.65 12.63 -10.52
C GLU A 292 1.91 11.75 -9.29
N MET A 293 3.15 11.29 -9.10
CA MET A 293 3.56 10.53 -7.92
C MET A 293 3.42 11.35 -6.64
N MET A 294 3.89 12.60 -6.65
CA MET A 294 3.81 13.52 -5.51
C MET A 294 2.36 13.92 -5.18
N ALA A 295 1.55 14.18 -6.20
CA ALA A 295 0.14 14.49 -6.02
C ALA A 295 -0.63 13.30 -5.44
N PHE A 296 -0.28 12.08 -5.87
CA PHE A 296 -0.91 10.89 -5.33
C PHE A 296 -0.44 10.58 -3.91
N HIS A 297 0.82 10.88 -3.58
CA HIS A 297 1.31 10.86 -2.20
C HIS A 297 0.48 11.76 -1.28
N GLN A 298 0.26 13.03 -1.67
CA GLN A 298 -0.59 13.95 -0.90
C GLN A 298 -2.02 13.42 -0.75
N GLN A 299 -2.60 12.87 -1.81
CA GLN A 299 -3.93 12.26 -1.75
C GLN A 299 -3.99 11.07 -0.79
N LEU A 300 -3.00 10.16 -0.84
CA LEU A 300 -2.92 9.00 0.03
C LEU A 300 -2.70 9.38 1.50
N GLN A 301 -2.10 10.53 1.80
CA GLN A 301 -1.95 10.99 3.18
C GLN A 301 -3.29 11.36 3.82
N GLU A 302 -4.34 11.66 3.05
CA GLU A 302 -5.69 11.90 3.60
C GLU A 302 -6.41 10.60 3.99
N THR A 303 -6.19 9.51 3.26
CA THR A 303 -6.79 8.19 3.55
C THR A 303 -5.92 7.34 4.47
N GLN A 304 -4.61 7.59 4.46
CA GLN A 304 -3.60 6.89 5.24
C GLN A 304 -2.70 7.90 5.98
N PRO A 305 -3.28 8.72 6.89
CA PRO A 305 -2.48 9.67 7.65
C PRO A 305 -1.52 8.88 8.53
N CYS A 306 -0.21 8.96 8.26
CA CYS A 306 0.81 8.25 9.04
C CYS A 306 0.95 8.90 10.43
N THR A 307 -0.04 8.64 11.28
CA THR A 307 -0.15 9.09 12.67
C THR A 307 -0.01 7.88 13.58
N TYR A 308 0.38 8.08 14.85
CA TYR A 308 0.47 6.98 15.81
C TYR A 308 -0.83 6.18 15.89
N ASN A 309 -1.99 6.86 15.90
CA ASN A 309 -3.29 6.20 15.92
C ASN A 309 -3.51 5.32 14.68
N TYR A 310 -3.19 5.83 13.48
CA TYR A 310 -3.30 5.03 12.26
C TYR A 310 -2.34 3.85 12.26
N VAL A 311 -1.08 4.07 12.68
CA VAL A 311 -0.06 3.02 12.76
C VAL A 311 -0.51 1.91 13.71
N LEU A 312 -1.05 2.24 14.87
CA LEU A 312 -1.50 1.26 15.87
C LEU A 312 -2.78 0.51 15.45
N THR A 313 -3.69 1.17 14.72
CA THR A 313 -5.02 0.60 14.43
C THR A 313 -5.18 0.03 13.02
N LYS A 314 -4.45 0.56 12.03
CA LYS A 314 -4.63 0.27 10.60
C LYS A 314 -3.36 -0.22 9.90
N MET A 315 -2.16 0.16 10.35
CA MET A 315 -0.92 -0.31 9.72
C MET A 315 -0.73 -1.80 9.98
N LYS A 316 -0.59 -2.53 8.88
CA LYS A 316 -0.47 -3.99 8.90
C LYS A 316 0.53 -4.41 7.84
N ALA A 317 1.61 -5.08 8.26
CA ALA A 317 2.61 -5.62 7.35
C ALA A 317 1.98 -6.49 6.24
N GLY A 318 2.30 -6.18 4.99
CA GLY A 318 1.76 -6.80 3.78
C GLY A 318 0.35 -6.35 3.35
N GLU A 319 -0.32 -5.50 4.13
CA GLU A 319 -1.65 -4.93 3.85
C GLU A 319 -1.58 -3.43 3.56
N ASN A 320 -1.25 -2.63 4.59
CA ASN A 320 -1.11 -1.17 4.56
C ASN A 320 0.16 -0.77 5.32
N ASP A 321 1.31 -1.18 4.81
CA ASP A 321 2.63 -0.79 5.33
C ASP A 321 3.37 0.10 4.32
N CYS A 322 4.57 0.55 4.67
CA CYS A 322 5.37 1.41 3.80
C CYS A 322 5.64 0.79 2.42
N PHE A 323 5.89 -0.51 2.34
CA PHE A 323 6.03 -1.18 1.04
C PHE A 323 4.74 -1.15 0.21
N ARG A 324 3.57 -1.44 0.81
CA ARG A 324 2.28 -1.34 0.11
C ARG A 324 1.96 0.09 -0.29
N TYR A 325 2.39 1.06 0.51
CA TYR A 325 2.25 2.48 0.20
C TYR A 325 3.05 2.85 -1.07
N ILE A 326 4.33 2.46 -1.14
CA ILE A 326 5.16 2.68 -2.33
C ILE A 326 4.58 1.94 -3.54
N GLU A 327 4.11 0.71 -3.38
CA GLU A 327 3.45 -0.05 -4.45
C GLU A 327 2.19 0.66 -4.98
N LYS A 328 1.36 1.26 -4.11
CA LYS A 328 0.22 2.08 -4.54
C LYS A 328 0.71 3.22 -5.42
N ILE A 329 1.72 3.98 -4.98
CA ILE A 329 2.30 5.09 -5.76
C ILE A 329 2.76 4.61 -7.14
N LEU A 330 3.55 3.53 -7.19
CA LEU A 330 4.10 3.01 -8.43
C LEU A 330 3.01 2.53 -9.38
N LEU A 331 2.15 1.61 -8.94
CA LEU A 331 1.16 0.97 -9.81
C LEU A 331 0.09 1.96 -10.29
N CYS A 332 -0.41 2.82 -9.41
CA CYS A 332 -1.47 3.75 -9.78
C CYS A 332 -0.97 4.85 -10.73
N THR A 333 0.33 5.20 -10.68
CA THR A 333 0.95 6.16 -11.60
C THR A 333 1.50 5.51 -12.88
N GLY A 334 1.34 4.20 -13.06
CA GLY A 334 1.76 3.48 -14.27
C GLY A 334 3.24 3.09 -14.29
N GLN A 335 3.84 2.91 -13.12
CA GLN A 335 5.18 2.34 -12.94
C GLN A 335 5.07 0.84 -12.59
N LYS A 336 6.15 0.08 -12.85
CA LYS A 336 6.25 -1.32 -12.44
C LYS A 336 6.35 -1.43 -10.91
N THR A 337 5.98 -2.58 -10.34
CA THR A 337 6.25 -2.93 -8.93
C THR A 337 7.76 -2.87 -8.63
N THR A 338 8.13 -2.62 -7.37
CA THR A 338 9.53 -2.62 -6.94
C THR A 338 10.07 -4.03 -6.70
N LYS A 339 11.37 -4.23 -6.94
CA LYS A 339 12.06 -5.50 -6.61
C LYS A 339 12.62 -5.54 -5.18
N LEU A 340 12.61 -4.42 -4.48
CA LEU A 340 13.10 -4.34 -3.11
C LEU A 340 12.26 -5.21 -2.18
N GLN A 341 12.86 -5.73 -1.10
CA GLN A 341 12.24 -6.71 -0.19
C GLN A 341 12.04 -6.14 1.21
N ARG A 342 10.91 -6.46 1.86
CA ARG A 342 10.65 -6.11 3.28
C ARG A 342 11.69 -6.71 4.22
N PHE A 343 12.10 -7.94 3.89
CA PHE A 343 13.16 -8.68 4.55
C PHE A 343 14.06 -9.22 3.45
N ASP A 344 15.29 -8.74 3.36
CA ASP A 344 16.27 -9.15 2.34
C ASP A 344 17.28 -10.18 2.87
N GLY A 345 17.16 -10.53 4.15
CA GLY A 345 18.04 -11.47 4.84
C GLY A 345 19.29 -10.84 5.43
N SER A 346 19.45 -9.51 5.35
CA SER A 346 20.47 -8.75 6.08
C SER A 346 20.10 -8.50 7.55
N GLU A 347 18.85 -8.78 7.93
CA GLU A 347 18.41 -8.75 9.32
C GLU A 347 19.16 -9.80 10.15
N ASN A 348 19.26 -9.57 11.45
CA ASN A 348 19.79 -10.59 12.34
C ASN A 348 18.89 -11.84 12.40
N TRP A 349 19.37 -12.87 13.09
CA TRP A 349 18.66 -14.15 13.14
C TRP A 349 17.21 -14.05 13.62
N ILE A 350 16.91 -13.20 14.62
CA ILE A 350 15.55 -12.99 15.12
C ILE A 350 14.71 -12.27 14.07
N GLY A 351 15.24 -11.18 13.50
CA GLY A 351 14.57 -10.40 12.47
C GLY A 351 14.23 -11.25 11.24
N LYS A 352 15.19 -12.05 10.76
CA LYS A 352 15.03 -12.91 9.59
C LYS A 352 14.09 -14.10 9.85
N ASN A 353 14.36 -14.88 10.90
CA ASN A 353 13.73 -16.20 11.07
C ASN A 353 12.45 -16.18 11.90
N ILE A 354 12.25 -15.16 12.74
CA ILE A 354 11.05 -15.01 13.56
C ILE A 354 10.17 -13.92 12.96
N ILE A 355 10.67 -12.68 12.90
CA ILE A 355 9.87 -11.52 12.50
C ILE A 355 9.47 -11.62 11.03
N GLY A 356 10.45 -11.80 10.15
CA GLY A 356 10.24 -11.97 8.71
C GLY A 356 9.32 -13.15 8.39
N PHE A 357 9.52 -14.29 9.05
CA PHE A 357 8.69 -15.48 8.87
C PHE A 357 7.21 -15.18 9.16
N PHE A 358 6.88 -14.62 10.33
CA PHE A 358 5.47 -14.36 10.66
C PHE A 358 4.88 -13.24 9.82
N VAL A 359 5.65 -12.19 9.49
CA VAL A 359 5.19 -11.15 8.57
C VAL A 359 4.81 -11.77 7.23
N GLU A 360 5.70 -12.54 6.61
CA GLU A 360 5.45 -13.15 5.30
C GLU A 360 4.29 -14.15 5.34
N LYS A 361 4.24 -15.03 6.34
CA LYS A 361 3.23 -16.09 6.41
C LYS A 361 1.85 -15.57 6.79
N LEU A 362 1.75 -14.56 7.64
CA LEU A 362 0.46 -14.04 8.13
C LEU A 362 -0.13 -12.97 7.23
N SER A 363 0.64 -12.36 6.32
CA SER A 363 0.10 -11.43 5.33
C SER A 363 -0.94 -12.10 4.41
N PRO A 364 -1.95 -11.35 3.94
CA PRO A 364 -2.91 -11.85 2.94
C PRO A 364 -2.29 -11.96 1.55
N PHE A 365 -1.33 -11.10 1.22
CA PHE A 365 -0.64 -11.07 -0.05
C PHE A 365 0.86 -11.20 0.13
N LYS A 366 1.49 -12.04 -0.71
CA LYS A 366 2.94 -12.03 -0.89
C LYS A 366 3.40 -10.66 -1.40
N GLN A 367 4.61 -10.26 -1.06
CA GLN A 367 5.17 -8.98 -1.48
C GLN A 367 5.08 -8.77 -2.99
N ASN A 368 5.56 -9.77 -3.74
CA ASN A 368 5.70 -9.77 -5.19
C ASN A 368 4.41 -10.17 -5.95
N VAL A 369 3.24 -9.85 -5.40
CA VAL A 369 1.94 -10.22 -5.99
C VAL A 369 1.78 -9.73 -7.44
N PHE A 370 2.47 -8.66 -7.83
CA PHE A 370 2.39 -8.05 -9.17
C PHE A 370 3.60 -8.31 -10.09
N GLU A 371 4.56 -9.14 -9.68
CA GLU A 371 5.84 -9.32 -10.40
C GLU A 371 5.66 -9.85 -11.83
N ASN A 372 4.56 -10.55 -12.11
CA ASN A 372 4.24 -11.16 -13.41
C ASN A 372 3.13 -10.43 -14.19
N GLU A 373 2.72 -9.23 -13.78
CA GLU A 373 1.70 -8.47 -14.52
C GLU A 373 2.30 -7.81 -15.78
N PRO A 374 1.61 -7.89 -16.94
CA PRO A 374 2.04 -7.16 -18.13
C PRO A 374 2.02 -5.65 -17.84
N TYR A 375 3.15 -5.02 -18.09
CA TYR A 375 3.32 -3.59 -17.91
C TYR A 375 2.57 -2.83 -19.02
N TYR A 376 1.63 -1.97 -18.63
CA TYR A 376 1.03 -1.04 -19.57
C TYR A 376 2.00 0.14 -19.74
N GLU A 377 2.81 0.12 -20.80
CA GLU A 377 3.43 1.35 -21.29
C GLU A 377 2.30 2.32 -21.64
N GLN A 378 2.08 3.34 -20.82
CA GLN A 378 1.50 4.57 -21.34
C GLN A 378 2.50 5.08 -22.37
N LYS A 379 2.28 4.76 -23.65
CA LYS A 379 2.96 5.41 -24.77
C LYS A 379 2.99 6.90 -24.44
N LEU A 380 4.20 7.46 -24.42
CA LEU A 380 4.48 8.88 -24.25
C LEU A 380 3.69 9.66 -25.32
N SER A 381 2.41 9.88 -25.10
CA SER A 381 1.61 10.71 -25.97
C SER A 381 2.03 12.13 -25.65
N GLN A 382 2.66 12.77 -26.63
CA GLN A 382 2.81 14.21 -26.72
C GLN A 382 1.41 14.83 -26.90
N ASN A 383 0.52 14.67 -25.93
CA ASN A 383 -0.75 15.37 -25.93
C ASN A 383 -0.48 16.78 -25.41
N LYS A 384 -0.68 17.74 -26.32
CA LYS A 384 -0.68 19.18 -26.06
C LYS A 384 -1.31 19.46 -24.70
N LEU A 385 -0.50 19.97 -23.77
CA LEU A 385 -0.98 20.68 -22.59
C LEU A 385 -1.71 21.93 -23.09
N SER A 386 -3.01 21.83 -23.33
CA SER A 386 -3.88 22.99 -23.46
C SER A 386 -4.43 23.33 -22.07
N PHE A 387 -3.88 24.41 -21.52
CA PHE A 387 -4.34 25.31 -20.45
C PHE A 387 -4.60 24.75 -19.04
#